data_AF-A0AAP3M8J8-F1
#
_entry.id   AF-A0AAP3M8J8-F1
#
_cell.length_a   1.000
_cell.length_b   1.000
_cell.length_c   1.000
_cell.angle_alpha   90.00
_cell.angle_beta   90.00
_cell.angle_gamma   90.00
#
_symmetry.space_group_name_H-M   'P 1'
#
loop_
_entity.id
_entity.type
_entity.pdbx_description
1 polymer ?
#
loop_
_entity_poly.entity_id
_entity_poly.type
_entity_poly.pdbx_seq_one_letter_code
_entity_poly.pdbx_strand_id
1 'polypeptide(L)' 'DPKSTKREIGGLFIRSFPALLTPVVIVGGIFSGLFSPTEAAAITVVYAIAIDLIFYRELTFRRLWDALYETVTTSASIAT' A
#
# COMPACT_ATOMS: atom_id res chain seq x y z
N ASP A 1 -6.64 28.12 -4.67
CA ASP A 1 -6.41 27.13 -3.60
C ASP A 1 -6.80 27.67 -2.23
N PRO A 2 -7.86 27.18 -1.58
CA PRO A 2 -8.13 27.51 -0.19
C PRO A 2 -7.06 26.81 0.68
N LYS A 3 -6.37 27.58 1.53
CA LYS A 3 -5.32 27.07 2.42
C LYS A 3 -5.91 25.97 3.31
N SER A 4 -5.52 24.71 3.09
CA SER A 4 -5.96 23.57 3.90
C SER A 4 -5.69 23.86 5.37
N THR A 5 -6.76 23.93 6.15
CA THR A 5 -6.69 24.31 7.55
C THR A 5 -5.95 23.21 8.32
N LYS A 6 -5.12 23.53 9.32
CA LYS A 6 -4.32 22.55 10.08
C LYS A 6 -5.13 21.33 10.59
N ARG A 7 -6.43 21.52 10.82
CA ARG A 7 -7.41 20.48 11.18
C ARG A 7 -7.65 19.46 10.06
N GLU A 8 -7.67 19.91 8.82
CA GLU A 8 -7.86 19.09 7.61
C GLU A 8 -6.61 18.24 7.32
N ILE A 9 -5.43 18.83 7.51
CA ILE A 9 -4.14 18.11 7.40
C ILE A 9 -4.08 16.97 8.42
N GLY A 10 -4.48 17.22 9.67
CA GLY A 10 -4.55 16.17 10.69
C GLY A 10 -5.54 15.05 10.35
N GLY A 11 -6.70 15.39 9.79
CA GLY A 11 -7.68 14.41 9.33
C GLY A 11 -7.16 13.53 8.19
N LEU A 12 -6.48 14.12 7.21
CA LEU A 12 -5.84 13.39 6.11
C LEU A 12 -4.73 12.48 6.60
N PHE A 13 -3.91 12.94 7.56
CA PHE A 13 -2.82 12.14 8.12
C PHE A 13 -3.33 10.86 8.78
N ILE A 14 -4.42 10.96 9.57
CA ILE A 14 -5.04 9.78 10.20
C ILE A 14 -5.63 8.84 9.15
N ARG A 15 -6.26 9.38 8.10
CA ARG A 15 -6.83 8.56 7.02
C ARG A 15 -5.77 7.83 6.19
N SER A 16 -4.60 8.43 5.98
CA SER A 16 -3.48 7.83 5.25
C SER A 16 -2.55 6.98 6.13
N PHE A 17 -2.71 7.05 7.46
CA PHE A 17 -1.87 6.33 8.42
C PHE A 17 -1.76 4.81 8.15
N PRO A 18 -2.86 4.08 7.83
CA PRO A 18 -2.76 2.65 7.54
C PRO A 18 -1.91 2.34 6.31
N ALA A 19 -2.03 3.14 5.25
CA ALA A 19 -1.22 3.00 4.04
C ALA A 19 0.27 3.30 4.29
N LEU A 20 0.57 4.26 5.17
CA LEU A 20 1.93 4.61 5.60
C LEU A 20 2.63 3.51 6.40
N LEU A 21 1.89 2.53 6.94
CA LEU A 21 2.48 1.38 7.64
C LEU A 21 3.04 0.32 6.68
N THR A 22 2.72 0.36 5.39
CA THR A 22 3.17 -0.64 4.40
C THR A 22 4.71 -0.83 4.38
N PRO A 23 5.54 0.23 4.37
CA PRO A 23 6.99 0.08 4.46
C PRO A 23 7.44 -0.50 5.80
N VAL A 24 6.72 -0.19 6.90
CA VAL A 24 7.03 -0.73 8.23
C VAL A 24 6.77 -2.24 8.27
N VAL A 25 5.74 -2.73 7.59
CA VAL A 25 5.47 -4.17 7.47
C VAL A 25 6.57 -4.88 6.68
N ILE A 26 6.99 -4.31 5.53
CA ILE A 26 8.08 -4.87 4.72
C ILE A 26 9.39 -4.87 5.51
N VAL A 27 9.83 -3.69 5.95
CA VAL A 27 11.12 -3.49 6.61
C VAL A 27 11.13 -4.21 7.96
N GLY A 28 10.06 -4.10 8.74
CA GLY A 28 9.93 -4.82 10.00
C GLY A 28 10.00 -6.34 9.80
N GLY A 29 9.31 -6.89 8.79
CA GLY A 29 9.33 -8.32 8.49
C GLY A 29 10.70 -8.84 8.06
N ILE A 30 11.41 -8.08 7.22
CA ILE A 30 12.74 -8.46 6.72
C ILE A 30 13.81 -8.29 7.81
N PHE A 31 13.88 -7.12 8.45
CA PHE A 31 14.96 -6.80 9.40
C PHE A 31 14.80 -7.51 10.75
N SER A 32 13.60 -7.93 11.13
CA SER A 32 13.40 -8.80 12.31
C SER A 32 13.88 -10.24 12.08
N GLY A 33 14.20 -10.63 10.84
CA GLY A 33 14.58 -11.99 10.49
C GLY A 33 13.41 -12.99 10.52
N LEU A 34 12.17 -12.51 10.62
CA LEU A 34 10.97 -13.35 10.64
C LEU A 34 10.67 -13.95 9.26
N PHE A 35 10.95 -13.20 8.18
CA PHE A 35 10.64 -13.61 6.80
C PHE A 35 11.76 -13.27 5.84
N SER A 36 11.92 -14.08 4.81
CA SER A 36 12.77 -13.75 3.67
C SER A 36 12.20 -12.56 2.86
N PRO A 37 13.01 -11.85 2.05
CA PRO A 37 12.52 -10.71 1.26
C PRO A 37 11.31 -11.04 0.38
N THR A 38 11.25 -12.25 -0.18
CA THR A 38 10.15 -12.71 -1.02
C THR A 38 8.87 -13.00 -0.24
N GLU A 39 8.99 -13.59 0.96
CA GLU A 39 7.84 -13.85 1.84
C GLU A 39 7.29 -12.55 2.43
N ALA A 40 8.17 -11.63 2.82
CA ALA A 40 7.79 -10.32 3.33
C ALA A 40 7.00 -9.51 2.28
N ALA A 41 7.40 -9.58 1.01
CA ALA A 41 6.66 -8.96 -0.09
C ALA A 41 5.25 -9.57 -0.22
N ALA A 42 5.12 -10.90 -0.19
CA ALA A 42 3.82 -11.57 -0.27
C ALA A 42 2.89 -11.16 0.89
N ILE A 43 3.40 -11.16 2.12
CA ILE A 43 2.64 -10.74 3.32
C ILE A 43 2.20 -9.28 3.19
N THR A 44 3.07 -8.42 2.66
CA THR A 44 2.75 -7.00 2.48
C THR A 44 1.63 -6.80 1.46
N VAL A 45 1.63 -7.54 0.35
CA VAL A 45 0.54 -7.48 -0.64
C VAL A 45 -0.79 -7.91 -0.01
N VAL A 46 -0.79 -8.98 0.79
CA VAL A 46 -1.98 -9.42 1.53
C VAL A 46 -2.45 -8.35 2.53
N TYR A 47 -1.51 -7.73 3.25
CA TYR A 47 -1.81 -6.62 4.17
C TYR A 47 -2.42 -5.41 3.46
N ALA A 48 -1.88 -5.02 2.30
CA ALA A 48 -2.41 -3.91 1.49
C ALA A 48 -3.84 -4.19 1.02
N ILE A 49 -4.10 -5.40 0.52
CA ILE A 49 -5.45 -5.83 0.12
C ILE A 49 -6.41 -5.83 1.32
N ALA A 50 -5.96 -6.32 2.47
CA ALA A 50 -6.77 -6.34 3.69
C ALA A 50 -7.13 -4.92 4.17
N ILE A 51 -6.17 -3.98 4.14
CA ILE A 51 -6.44 -2.58 4.45
C ILE A 51 -7.45 -1.98 3.48
N ASP A 52 -7.27 -2.21 2.19
CA ASP A 52 -8.13 -1.61 1.18
C ASP A 52 -9.56 -2.17 1.22
N LEU A 53 -9.72 -3.43 1.63
CA LEU A 53 -11.02 -4.05 1.88
C LEU A 53 -11.67 -3.64 3.21
N ILE A 54 -10.91 -3.55 4.30
CA ILE A 54 -11.47 -3.39 5.66
C ILE A 54 -11.56 -1.91 6.07
N PHE A 55 -10.50 -1.14 5.82
CA PHE A 55 -10.39 0.26 6.24
C PHE A 55 -10.92 1.23 5.17
N TYR A 56 -10.39 1.14 3.94
CA TYR A 56 -10.84 2.03 2.87
C TYR A 56 -12.18 1.57 2.29
N ARG A 57 -12.41 0.24 2.20
CA ARG A 57 -13.60 -0.37 1.58
C ARG A 57 -13.81 0.10 0.14
N GLU A 58 -12.71 0.42 -0.54
CA GLU A 58 -12.68 0.99 -1.88
C GLU A 58 -12.19 -0.01 -2.95
N LEU A 59 -11.74 -1.19 -2.52
CA LEU A 59 -11.24 -2.25 -3.40
C LEU A 59 -12.39 -2.91 -4.17
N THR A 60 -12.28 -2.92 -5.49
CA THR A 60 -13.15 -3.70 -6.39
C THR A 60 -12.30 -4.62 -7.25
N PHE A 61 -12.87 -5.73 -7.74
CA PHE A 61 -12.13 -6.67 -8.59
C PHE A 61 -11.55 -6.00 -9.84
N ARG A 62 -12.26 -5.02 -10.41
CA ARG A 62 -11.77 -4.22 -11.53
C ARG A 62 -10.54 -3.37 -11.14
N ARG A 63 -10.60 -2.65 -10.02
CA ARG A 63 -9.45 -1.88 -9.51
C ARG A 63 -8.23 -2.74 -9.21
N LEU A 64 -8.45 -3.95 -8.66
CA LEU A 64 -7.37 -4.90 -8.44
C LEU A 64 -6.73 -5.34 -9.77
N TRP A 65 -7.54 -5.65 -10.79
CA TRP A 65 -7.03 -5.99 -12.11
C TRP A 65 -6.25 -4.84 -12.76
N ASP A 66 -6.78 -3.63 -12.67
CA ASP A 66 -6.14 -2.43 -13.20
C ASP A 66 -4.78 -2.20 -12.52
N ALA A 67 -4.70 -2.34 -11.20
CA ALA A 67 -3.45 -2.20 -10.44
C ALA A 67 -2.41 -3.26 -10.80
N LEU A 68 -2.83 -4.51 -11.04
CA LEU A 68 -1.93 -5.58 -11.48
C LEU A 68 -1.40 -5.30 -12.89
N TYR A 69 -2.28 -4.91 -13.82
CA TYR A 69 -1.91 -4.59 -15.19
C TYR A 69 -0.93 -3.41 -15.26
N GLU A 70 -1.19 -2.36 -14.48
CA GLU A 70 -0.29 -1.21 -14.34
C GLU A 70 1.06 -1.65 -13.77
N THR A 71 1.07 -2.45 -12.70
CA THR A 71 2.32 -2.98 -12.10
C THR A 71 3.16 -3.76 -13.11
N VAL A 72 2.53 -4.63 -13.91
CA VAL A 72 3.23 -5.39 -14.96
C VAL A 72 3.75 -4.47 -16.06
N THR A 73 2.95 -3.50 -16.48
CA THR A 73 3.33 -2.53 -17.53
C THR A 73 4.50 -1.67 -17.09
N THR A 74 4.46 -1.13 -15.86
CA THR A 74 5.57 -0.38 -15.29
C THR A 74 6.82 -1.24 -15.18
N SER A 75 6.70 -2.47 -14.69
CA SER A 75 7.83 -3.41 -14.60
C SER A 75 8.44 -3.71 -15.98
N ALA A 76 7.61 -3.93 -17.01
CA ALA A 76 8.05 -4.18 -18.38
C ALA A 76 8.72 -2.95 -19.01
N SER A 77 8.23 -1.74 -18.71
CA SER A 77 8.80 -0.48 -19.21
C SER A 77 10.20 -0.19 -18.66
N ILE A 78 10.53 -0.71 -17.48
CA ILE A 78 11.88 -0.60 -16.89
C ILE A 78 12.80 -1.70 -17.45
N ALA A 79 12.24 -2.86 -17.79
CA ALA A 79 12.97 -4.00 -18.33
C ALA A 79 13.33 -3.84 -19.84
N THR A 80 12.71 -2.88 -20.53
CA THR A 80 12.93 -2.59 -21.96
C THR A 80 13.80 -1.35 -22.11
#